data_AF-A0A7W1HB73-F1
#
_entry.id   AF-A0A7W1HB73-F1
#
_cell.length_a   1.000
_cell.length_b   1.000
_cell.length_c   1.000
_cell.angle_alpha   90.00
_cell.angle_beta   90.00
_cell.angle_gamma   90.00
#
_symmetry.space_group_name_H-M   'P 1'
#
loop_
_entity.id
_entity.type
_entity.pdbx_description
1 polymer ?
#
loop_
_entity_poly.entity_id
_entity_poly.type
_entity_poly.pdbx_seq_one_letter_code
_entity_poly.pdbx_strand_id
1 'polypeptide(L)'
;VPPEEIADLHAEASRRGLPFHIHVEEQRSEVEACVLAYGHPPMAVLLDTLGRAGDWTAIHCTHTRPEDMERFLSAGGRVCACPLTEANLGDGIPDLSRILGAEGRLSLGTDSNARICMTEEMRWLEYGQRLAGERRGVVVDNQGSTARALLRIATEGGARALGLDAGRLAPGHWVDLVVIDLNTPSLVGCDESSLLDAWVFGSGNDAVVATCVAGRWRESRDEDRPRGDTGR
;
A
#
# COMPACT_ATOMS: atom_id res chain seq x y z
N VAL A 1 22.61 5.10 5.71
CA VAL A 1 23.16 6.12 4.78
C VAL A 1 23.35 7.39 5.58
N PRO A 2 24.48 8.11 5.46
CA PRO A 2 24.67 9.37 6.16
C PRO A 2 23.55 10.39 5.83
N PRO A 3 23.01 11.13 6.82
CA PRO A 3 21.90 12.06 6.59
C PRO A 3 22.17 13.11 5.51
N GLU A 4 23.41 13.60 5.41
CA GLU A 4 23.82 14.58 4.40
C GLU A 4 23.69 14.04 2.96
N GLU A 5 24.02 12.78 2.72
CA GLU A 5 23.86 12.14 1.41
C GLU A 5 22.38 11.96 1.07
N ILE A 6 21.54 11.66 2.07
CA ILE A 6 20.08 11.57 1.91
C ILE A 6 19.51 12.95 1.54
N ALA A 7 19.99 14.02 2.17
CA ALA A 7 19.58 15.39 1.85
C ALA A 7 19.93 15.77 0.41
N ASP A 8 21.13 15.42 -0.07
CA ASP A 8 21.55 15.67 -1.46
C ASP A 8 20.67 14.92 -2.47
N LEU A 9 20.36 13.64 -2.19
CA LEU A 9 19.47 12.84 -3.03
C LEU A 9 18.04 13.37 -3.04
N HIS A 10 17.52 13.78 -1.88
CA HIS A 10 16.20 14.39 -1.77
C HIS A 10 16.13 15.71 -2.55
N ALA A 11 17.12 16.59 -2.39
CA ALA A 11 17.21 17.85 -3.12
C ALA A 11 17.23 17.64 -4.64
N GLU A 12 17.95 16.63 -5.13
CA GLU A 12 17.99 16.29 -6.56
C GLU A 12 16.65 15.74 -7.06
N ALA A 13 15.98 14.88 -6.28
CA ALA A 13 14.65 14.39 -6.59
C ALA A 13 13.63 15.55 -6.68
N SER A 14 13.61 16.45 -5.69
CA SER A 14 12.75 17.64 -5.69
C SER A 14 13.06 18.55 -6.87
N ARG A 15 14.34 18.80 -7.20
CA ARG A 15 14.76 19.62 -8.35
C ARG A 15 14.23 19.07 -9.67
N ARG A 16 14.11 17.75 -9.79
CA ARG A 16 13.59 17.05 -10.98
C ARG A 16 12.08 16.81 -10.94
N GLY A 17 11.41 17.16 -9.85
CA GLY A 17 9.98 16.87 -9.66
C GLY A 17 9.68 15.37 -9.58
N LEU A 18 10.62 14.57 -9.06
CA LEU A 18 10.46 13.13 -8.90
C LEU A 18 9.94 12.78 -7.50
N PRO A 19 9.14 11.71 -7.37
CA PRO A 19 8.86 11.12 -6.05
C PRO A 19 10.16 10.67 -5.37
N PHE A 20 10.23 10.82 -4.04
CA PHE A 20 11.33 10.31 -3.23
C PHE A 20 10.86 9.17 -2.32
N HIS A 21 11.44 7.98 -2.45
CA HIS A 21 11.02 6.80 -1.67
C HIS A 21 12.21 6.28 -0.87
N ILE A 22 11.96 5.82 0.35
CA ILE A 22 13.00 5.30 1.25
C ILE A 22 12.40 4.34 2.29
N HIS A 23 13.07 3.21 2.53
CA HIS A 23 12.75 2.31 3.62
C HIS A 23 13.12 2.96 4.95
N VAL A 24 12.18 2.95 5.91
CA VAL A 24 12.36 3.60 7.20
C VAL A 24 11.71 2.76 8.28
N GLU A 25 12.48 2.45 9.32
CA GLU A 25 12.00 1.84 10.57
C GLU A 25 11.25 0.52 10.34
N GLU A 26 11.74 -0.28 9.39
CA GLU A 26 11.25 -1.62 9.11
C GLU A 26 11.63 -2.58 10.25
N GLN A 27 12.90 -2.51 10.69
CA GLN A 27 13.48 -3.42 11.67
C GLN A 27 13.84 -2.70 12.98
N ARG A 28 13.65 -3.38 14.12
CA ARG A 28 14.11 -2.84 15.42
C ARG A 28 15.62 -2.61 15.47
N SER A 29 16.39 -3.46 14.79
CA SER A 29 17.85 -3.33 14.71
C SER A 29 18.28 -2.07 13.96
N GLU A 30 17.53 -1.65 12.94
CA GLU A 30 17.73 -0.36 12.25
C GLU A 30 17.53 0.81 13.22
N VAL A 31 16.42 0.77 13.99
CA VAL A 31 16.11 1.79 14.99
C VAL A 31 17.22 1.90 16.04
N GLU A 32 17.64 0.76 16.61
CA GLU A 32 18.71 0.70 17.62
C GLU A 32 20.03 1.22 17.08
N ALA A 33 20.42 0.83 15.86
CA ALA A 33 21.65 1.29 15.23
C ALA A 33 21.63 2.80 14.95
N CYS A 34 20.50 3.34 14.50
CA CYS A 34 20.35 4.78 14.25
C CYS A 34 20.41 5.59 15.55
N VAL A 35 19.76 5.11 16.61
CA VAL A 35 19.84 5.76 17.94
C VAL A 35 21.27 5.76 18.46
N LEU A 36 22.02 4.65 18.30
CA LEU A 36 23.43 4.59 18.71
C LEU A 36 24.31 5.58 17.93
N ALA A 37 24.06 5.76 16.64
CA ALA A 37 24.87 6.61 15.77
C ALA A 37 24.51 8.11 15.87
N TYR A 38 23.22 8.43 15.99
CA TYR A 38 22.70 9.80 15.83
C TYR A 38 21.87 10.30 17.03
N GLY A 39 21.68 9.47 18.06
CA GLY A 39 20.91 9.82 19.27
C GLY A 39 19.39 9.81 19.10
N HIS A 40 18.90 9.56 17.89
CA HIS A 40 17.48 9.60 17.53
C HIS A 40 17.12 8.46 16.55
N PRO A 41 15.84 8.03 16.52
CA PRO A 41 15.40 7.01 15.57
C PRO A 41 15.35 7.55 14.13
N PRO A 42 15.37 6.67 13.11
CA PRO A 42 15.53 7.06 11.71
C PRO A 42 14.54 8.13 11.24
N MET A 43 13.25 8.01 11.55
CA MET A 43 12.23 8.97 11.12
C MET A 43 12.50 10.37 11.69
N ALA A 44 12.88 10.46 12.97
CA ALA A 44 13.22 11.73 13.60
C ALA A 44 14.45 12.38 12.95
N VAL A 45 15.51 11.59 12.70
CA VAL A 45 16.73 12.06 12.01
C VAL A 45 16.39 12.59 10.61
N LEU A 46 15.57 11.87 9.85
CA LEU A 46 15.16 12.26 8.50
C LEU A 46 14.32 13.55 8.52
N LEU A 47 13.39 13.69 9.47
CA LEU A 47 12.57 14.90 9.61
C LEU A 47 13.40 16.12 9.99
N ASP A 48 14.41 15.97 10.85
CA ASP A 48 15.33 17.04 11.21
C ASP A 48 16.26 17.43 10.05
N THR A 49 16.60 16.45 9.19
CA THR A 49 17.49 16.63 8.05
C THR A 49 16.78 17.27 6.85
N LEU A 50 15.59 16.78 6.49
CA LEU A 50 14.89 17.16 5.26
C LEU A 50 13.91 18.33 5.46
N GLY A 51 13.40 18.52 6.68
CA GLY A 51 12.52 19.63 7.07
C GLY A 51 11.13 19.68 6.43
N ARG A 52 10.90 18.99 5.30
CA ARG A 52 9.61 18.87 4.59
C ARG A 52 9.36 17.42 4.19
N ALA A 53 8.09 17.03 4.10
CA ALA A 53 7.72 15.66 3.76
C ALA A 53 6.70 15.49 2.62
N GLY A 54 6.29 16.57 1.96
CA GLY A 54 5.21 16.52 0.95
C GLY A 54 5.48 15.62 -0.26
N ASP A 55 6.76 15.38 -0.59
CA ASP A 55 7.24 14.73 -1.80
C ASP A 55 7.86 13.34 -1.57
N TRP A 56 7.88 12.85 -0.32
CA TRP A 56 8.42 11.53 -0.02
C TRP A 56 7.43 10.53 0.58
N THR A 57 7.66 9.26 0.22
CA THR A 57 6.95 8.09 0.72
C THR A 57 7.92 7.23 1.50
N ALA A 58 7.66 7.07 2.80
CA ALA A 58 8.39 6.16 3.67
C ALA A 58 7.79 4.76 3.52
N ILE A 59 8.64 3.78 3.21
CA ILE A 59 8.25 2.39 3.05
C ILE A 59 8.37 1.70 4.41
N HIS A 60 7.42 0.83 4.74
CA HIS A 60 7.24 0.10 6.00
C HIS A 60 6.71 0.96 7.15
N CYS A 61 7.59 1.74 7.81
CA CYS A 61 7.26 2.45 9.05
C CYS A 61 6.72 1.52 10.17
N THR A 62 7.16 0.27 10.19
CA THR A 62 6.68 -0.79 11.10
C THR A 62 6.89 -0.43 12.57
N HIS A 63 8.00 0.27 12.86
CA HIS A 63 8.40 0.65 14.22
C HIS A 63 8.41 2.15 14.47
N THR A 64 7.74 2.93 13.62
CA THR A 64 7.67 4.39 13.80
C THR A 64 6.87 4.75 15.04
N ARG A 65 7.46 5.57 15.90
CA ARG A 65 6.80 6.05 17.12
C ARG A 65 5.63 6.96 16.75
N PRO A 66 4.53 6.95 17.54
CA PRO A 66 3.35 7.77 17.25
C PRO A 66 3.67 9.26 17.04
N GLU A 67 4.55 9.84 17.86
CA GLU A 67 4.94 11.25 17.77
C GLU A 67 5.70 11.59 16.47
N ASP A 68 6.56 10.69 16.00
CA ASP A 68 7.32 10.87 14.76
C ASP A 68 6.39 10.68 13.55
N MET A 69 5.46 9.72 13.62
CA MET A 69 4.44 9.50 12.60
C MET A 69 3.51 10.73 12.46
N GLU A 70 3.04 11.29 13.57
CA GLU A 70 2.23 12.52 13.57
C GLU A 70 2.99 13.68 12.92
N ARG A 71 4.28 13.86 13.27
CA ARG A 71 5.15 14.89 12.70
C ARG A 71 5.37 14.68 11.20
N PHE A 72 5.63 13.45 10.78
CA PHE A 72 5.83 13.07 9.38
C PHE A 72 4.58 13.32 8.52
N LEU A 73 3.41 12.88 8.98
CA LEU A 73 2.14 13.10 8.30
C LEU A 73 1.80 14.60 8.22
N SER A 74 2.04 15.36 9.29
CA SER A 74 1.83 16.81 9.34
C SER A 74 2.75 17.57 8.38
N ALA A 75 3.95 17.07 8.14
CA ALA A 75 4.88 17.60 7.15
C ALA A 75 4.52 17.21 5.69
N GLY A 76 3.45 16.42 5.50
CA GLY A 76 2.95 15.99 4.20
C GLY A 76 3.45 14.63 3.73
N GLY A 77 4.09 13.86 4.62
CA GLY A 77 4.62 12.52 4.36
C GLY A 77 3.55 11.49 4.00
N ARG A 78 3.98 10.40 3.38
CA ARG A 78 3.14 9.27 2.98
C ARG A 78 3.82 7.96 3.38
N VAL A 79 3.02 6.93 3.65
CA VAL A 79 3.48 5.60 4.01
C VAL A 79 3.10 4.61 2.91
N CYS A 80 4.01 3.70 2.59
CA CYS A 80 3.71 2.50 1.82
C CYS A 80 3.94 1.29 2.72
N ALA A 81 2.86 0.57 3.04
CA ALA A 81 2.96 -0.67 3.79
C ALA A 81 3.11 -1.86 2.84
N CYS A 82 3.82 -2.89 3.28
CA CYS A 82 4.05 -4.13 2.52
C CYS A 82 3.66 -5.36 3.35
N PRO A 83 2.38 -5.53 3.74
CA PRO A 83 1.95 -6.52 4.72
C PRO A 83 2.46 -7.94 4.50
N LEU A 84 2.48 -8.43 3.25
CA LEU A 84 2.94 -9.80 2.97
C LEU A 84 4.46 -9.94 3.15
N THR A 85 5.24 -8.95 2.72
CA THR A 85 6.69 -8.97 2.93
C THR A 85 7.03 -8.78 4.40
N GLU A 86 6.38 -7.84 5.08
CA GLU A 86 6.58 -7.57 6.51
C GLU A 86 6.25 -8.81 7.36
N ALA A 87 5.19 -9.53 7.01
CA ALA A 87 4.85 -10.80 7.64
C ALA A 87 5.85 -11.92 7.30
N ASN A 88 6.38 -11.95 6.07
CA ASN A 88 7.36 -12.93 5.64
C ASN A 88 8.71 -12.76 6.35
N LEU A 89 9.16 -11.51 6.50
CA LEU A 89 10.42 -11.14 7.14
C LEU A 89 10.34 -11.11 8.67
N GLY A 90 9.12 -10.99 9.21
CA GLY A 90 8.87 -11.00 10.65
C GLY A 90 9.06 -9.64 11.32
N ASP A 91 8.79 -8.56 10.59
CA ASP A 91 9.08 -7.18 11.00
C ASP A 91 8.15 -6.76 12.13
N GLY A 92 6.85 -7.02 11.97
CA GLY A 92 5.82 -6.65 12.92
C GLY A 92 4.55 -6.19 12.23
N ILE A 93 3.69 -5.52 12.99
CA ILE A 93 2.44 -4.94 12.49
C ILE A 93 2.53 -3.42 12.73
N PRO A 94 2.52 -2.58 11.68
CA PRO A 94 2.56 -1.12 11.85
C PRO A 94 1.31 -0.61 12.58
N ASP A 95 1.46 0.41 13.43
CA ASP A 95 0.31 1.12 14.00
C ASP A 95 -0.28 2.08 12.95
N LEU A 96 -1.44 1.72 12.41
CA LEU A 96 -2.12 2.53 11.40
C LEU A 96 -2.98 3.66 11.99
N SER A 97 -3.11 3.77 13.32
CA SER A 97 -4.07 4.68 13.97
C SER A 97 -3.90 6.14 13.54
N ARG A 98 -2.66 6.61 13.42
CA ARG A 98 -2.34 7.98 12.97
C ARG A 98 -2.46 8.15 11.47
N ILE A 99 -2.04 7.13 10.72
CA ILE A 99 -2.02 7.15 9.26
C ILE A 99 -3.45 7.18 8.71
N LEU A 100 -4.37 6.40 9.28
CA LEU A 100 -5.76 6.35 8.85
C LEU A 100 -6.51 7.67 9.09
N GLY A 101 -6.09 8.47 10.07
CA GLY A 101 -6.60 9.83 10.29
C GLY A 101 -6.11 10.84 9.23
N ALA A 102 -5.06 10.52 8.48
CA ALA A 102 -4.49 11.35 7.43
C ALA A 102 -4.88 10.81 6.05
N GLU A 103 -6.04 11.27 5.53
CA GLU A 103 -6.59 10.77 4.27
C GLU A 103 -5.58 10.84 3.10
N GLY A 104 -5.47 9.74 2.35
CA GLY A 104 -4.62 9.65 1.16
C GLY A 104 -3.12 9.61 1.44
N ARG A 105 -2.72 9.28 2.68
CA ARG A 105 -1.31 9.13 3.09
C ARG A 105 -0.83 7.68 3.16
N LEU A 106 -1.69 6.70 2.93
CA LEU A 106 -1.33 5.29 2.93
C LEU A 106 -1.44 4.69 1.53
N SER A 107 -0.48 3.84 1.19
CA SER A 107 -0.40 3.03 -0.03
C SER A 107 0.07 1.61 0.30
N LEU A 108 0.02 0.71 -0.68
CA LEU A 108 0.45 -0.68 -0.55
C LEU A 108 1.51 -1.03 -1.60
N GLY A 109 2.44 -1.91 -1.25
CA GLY A 109 3.44 -2.48 -2.16
C GLY A 109 3.72 -3.94 -1.84
N THR A 110 4.16 -4.72 -2.83
CA THR A 110 4.46 -6.16 -2.66
C THR A 110 5.92 -6.43 -2.27
N ASP A 111 6.79 -5.43 -2.46
CA ASP A 111 8.20 -5.42 -2.07
C ASP A 111 9.00 -6.66 -2.52
N SER A 112 9.34 -7.59 -1.61
CA SER A 112 10.22 -8.75 -1.86
C SER A 112 9.72 -9.70 -2.95
N ASN A 113 8.45 -9.58 -3.33
CA ASN A 113 7.78 -10.42 -4.32
C ASN A 113 7.69 -11.90 -3.93
N ALA A 114 7.87 -12.25 -2.65
CA ALA A 114 7.57 -13.59 -2.14
C ALA A 114 6.13 -14.02 -2.48
N ARG A 115 5.21 -13.04 -2.50
CA ARG A 115 3.84 -13.18 -3.00
C ARG A 115 3.37 -11.88 -3.64
N ILE A 116 3.06 -11.91 -4.94
CA ILE A 116 2.48 -10.76 -5.66
C ILE A 116 0.96 -10.93 -5.73
N CYS A 117 0.22 -10.32 -4.79
CA CYS A 117 -1.25 -10.35 -4.78
C CYS A 117 -1.83 -9.16 -4.01
N MET A 118 -2.34 -8.17 -4.73
CA MET A 118 -2.83 -6.95 -4.11
C MET A 118 -4.08 -7.18 -3.23
N THR A 119 -4.94 -8.17 -3.54
CA THR A 119 -6.07 -8.50 -2.65
C THR A 119 -5.60 -9.13 -1.34
N GLU A 120 -4.49 -9.90 -1.36
CA GLU A 120 -3.87 -10.39 -0.13
C GLU A 120 -3.16 -9.28 0.64
N GLU A 121 -2.46 -8.34 -0.01
CA GLU A 121 -1.89 -7.16 0.67
C GLU A 121 -2.98 -6.35 1.38
N MET A 122 -4.07 -6.03 0.66
CA MET A 122 -5.24 -5.35 1.23
C MET A 122 -5.82 -6.12 2.43
N ARG A 123 -6.00 -7.42 2.28
CA ARG A 123 -6.56 -8.28 3.34
C ARG A 123 -5.66 -8.32 4.57
N TRP A 124 -4.35 -8.48 4.38
CA TRP A 124 -3.39 -8.55 5.48
C TRP A 124 -3.16 -7.21 6.17
N LEU A 125 -3.28 -6.08 5.44
CA LEU A 125 -3.31 -4.77 6.04
C LEU A 125 -4.43 -4.66 7.08
N GLU A 126 -5.66 -5.09 6.74
CA GLU A 126 -6.77 -5.10 7.71
C GLU A 126 -6.59 -6.20 8.77
N TYR A 127 -6.28 -7.44 8.38
CA TYR A 127 -6.24 -8.58 9.30
C TYR A 127 -5.14 -8.43 10.36
N GLY A 128 -3.98 -7.89 10.01
CA GLY A 128 -2.94 -7.57 10.98
C GLY A 128 -3.46 -6.64 12.07
N GLN A 129 -4.17 -5.57 11.69
CA GLN A 129 -4.77 -4.66 12.67
C GLN A 129 -5.87 -5.31 13.50
N ARG A 130 -6.69 -6.18 12.91
CA ARG A 130 -7.72 -6.93 13.64
C ARG A 130 -7.13 -7.84 14.70
N LEU A 131 -6.05 -8.55 14.34
CA LEU A 131 -5.36 -9.47 15.23
C LEU A 131 -4.66 -8.70 16.36
N ALA A 132 -4.00 -7.59 16.05
CA ALA A 132 -3.33 -6.77 17.05
C ALA A 132 -4.30 -6.06 18.02
N GLY A 133 -5.46 -5.61 17.52
CA GLY A 133 -6.41 -4.81 18.29
C GLY A 133 -7.69 -5.54 18.72
N GLU A 134 -7.80 -6.84 18.45
CA GLU A 134 -8.96 -7.71 18.76
C GLU A 134 -10.32 -7.12 18.33
N ARG A 135 -10.35 -6.36 17.22
CA ARG A 135 -11.55 -5.67 16.72
C ARG A 135 -11.66 -5.74 15.21
N ARG A 136 -12.89 -5.62 14.68
CA ARG A 136 -13.15 -5.57 13.23
C ARG A 136 -13.26 -4.14 12.73
N GLY A 137 -13.03 -3.95 11.43
CA GLY A 137 -13.25 -2.66 10.76
C GLY A 137 -12.24 -1.62 11.23
N VAL A 138 -10.95 -1.94 11.16
CA VAL A 138 -9.91 -0.99 11.55
C VAL A 138 -9.65 0.00 10.42
N VAL A 139 -9.43 -0.51 9.21
CA VAL A 139 -9.26 0.28 8.01
C VAL A 139 -10.63 0.51 7.39
N VAL A 140 -11.36 1.54 7.83
CA VAL A 140 -12.72 1.86 7.35
C VAL A 140 -12.77 3.23 6.71
N ASP A 141 -13.67 3.40 5.75
CA ASP A 141 -13.99 4.71 5.21
C ASP A 141 -15.07 5.44 6.02
N ASN A 142 -15.36 6.69 5.63
CA ASN A 142 -16.36 7.54 6.28
C ASN A 142 -17.80 6.97 6.22
N GLN A 143 -18.03 5.91 5.43
CA GLN A 143 -19.29 5.17 5.32
C GLN A 143 -19.22 3.79 5.99
N GLY A 144 -18.13 3.48 6.71
CA GLY A 144 -17.92 2.21 7.41
C GLY A 144 -17.49 1.04 6.53
N SER A 145 -17.13 1.26 5.25
CA SER A 145 -16.72 0.18 4.35
C SER A 145 -15.20 -0.06 4.42
N THR A 146 -14.81 -1.28 4.79
CA THR A 146 -13.40 -1.68 4.82
C THR A 146 -12.86 -1.96 3.42
N ALA A 147 -13.59 -2.72 2.60
CA ALA A 147 -13.11 -3.08 1.26
C ALA A 147 -12.92 -1.84 0.36
N ARG A 148 -13.79 -0.83 0.48
CA ARG A 148 -13.64 0.44 -0.25
C ARG A 148 -12.45 1.26 0.23
N ALA A 149 -12.19 1.28 1.54
CA ALA A 149 -11.01 1.94 2.09
C ALA A 149 -9.72 1.29 1.58
N LEU A 150 -9.63 -0.04 1.67
CA LEU A 150 -8.49 -0.82 1.16
C LEU A 150 -8.27 -0.63 -0.34
N LEU A 151 -9.34 -0.64 -1.14
CA LEU A 151 -9.24 -0.41 -2.58
C LEU A 151 -8.68 0.98 -2.89
N ARG A 152 -9.12 2.04 -2.18
CA ARG A 152 -8.57 3.39 -2.37
C ARG A 152 -7.11 3.50 -1.97
N ILE A 153 -6.69 2.81 -0.90
CA ILE A 153 -5.28 2.72 -0.50
C ILE A 153 -4.45 2.06 -1.62
N ALA A 154 -4.93 0.94 -2.16
CA ALA A 154 -4.26 0.18 -3.22
C ALA A 154 -4.24 0.89 -4.59
N THR A 155 -5.14 1.85 -4.81
CA THR A 155 -5.30 2.56 -6.10
C THR A 155 -4.86 4.01 -6.00
N GLU A 156 -5.71 4.90 -5.48
CA GLU A 156 -5.41 6.33 -5.32
C GLU A 156 -4.19 6.58 -4.44
N GLY A 157 -4.00 5.79 -3.37
CA GLY A 157 -2.84 5.89 -2.49
C GLY A 157 -1.52 5.60 -3.24
N GLY A 158 -1.49 4.49 -3.99
CA GLY A 158 -0.35 4.13 -4.83
C GLY A 158 -0.07 5.14 -5.93
N ALA A 159 -1.10 5.62 -6.64
CA ALA A 159 -0.96 6.64 -7.68
C ALA A 159 -0.36 7.94 -7.13
N ARG A 160 -0.81 8.38 -5.95
CA ARG A 160 -0.21 9.52 -5.24
C ARG A 160 1.26 9.23 -4.93
N ALA A 161 1.59 8.11 -4.30
CA ALA A 161 2.97 7.75 -3.94
C ALA A 161 3.91 7.76 -5.16
N LEU A 162 3.42 7.36 -6.33
CA LEU A 162 4.17 7.34 -7.59
C LEU A 162 4.16 8.67 -8.36
N GLY A 163 3.37 9.66 -7.94
CA GLY A 163 3.22 10.93 -8.66
C GLY A 163 2.54 10.77 -10.02
N LEU A 164 1.59 9.85 -10.13
CA LEU A 164 0.87 9.55 -11.38
C LEU A 164 -0.58 10.02 -11.33
N ASP A 165 -1.07 10.54 -12.45
CA ASP A 165 -2.50 10.82 -12.66
C ASP A 165 -3.25 9.49 -12.93
N ALA A 166 -3.29 8.60 -11.93
CA ALA A 166 -3.88 7.26 -12.03
C ALA A 166 -4.68 6.89 -10.76
N GLY A 167 -5.11 5.64 -10.64
CA GLY A 167 -5.80 5.13 -9.45
C GLY A 167 -7.28 5.55 -9.33
N ARG A 168 -7.80 6.33 -10.28
CA ARG A 168 -9.21 6.73 -10.34
C ARG A 168 -9.69 6.79 -11.80
N LEU A 169 -10.95 6.41 -12.01
CA LEU A 169 -11.64 6.57 -13.29
C LEU A 169 -12.27 7.96 -13.37
N ALA A 170 -11.52 8.93 -13.90
CA ALA A 170 -11.98 10.29 -14.11
C ALA A 170 -11.25 10.92 -15.32
N PRO A 171 -11.86 11.93 -15.99
CA PRO A 171 -11.16 12.70 -16.99
C PRO A 171 -9.81 13.25 -16.47
N GLY A 172 -8.78 13.20 -17.31
CA GLY A 172 -7.42 13.62 -16.95
C GLY A 172 -6.55 12.54 -16.29
N HIS A 173 -7.10 11.36 -16.01
CA HIS A 173 -6.33 10.22 -15.47
C HIS A 173 -6.03 9.16 -16.54
N TRP A 174 -4.98 8.37 -16.32
CA TRP A 174 -4.65 7.19 -17.11
C TRP A 174 -5.79 6.17 -17.08
N VAL A 175 -6.03 5.54 -18.23
CA VAL A 175 -6.98 4.43 -18.35
C VAL A 175 -6.30 3.15 -17.90
N ASP A 176 -6.24 2.99 -16.58
CA ASP A 176 -5.69 1.81 -15.91
C ASP A 176 -6.84 1.02 -15.26
N LEU A 177 -7.03 -0.23 -15.69
CA LEU A 177 -8.18 -1.06 -15.31
C LEU A 177 -7.76 -2.49 -15.01
N VAL A 178 -8.54 -3.15 -14.16
CA VAL A 178 -8.54 -4.60 -13.98
C VAL A 178 -9.93 -5.14 -14.31
N VAL A 179 -10.00 -6.29 -14.96
CA VAL A 179 -11.26 -6.98 -15.28
C VAL A 179 -11.33 -8.23 -14.41
N ILE A 180 -12.44 -8.36 -13.68
CA ILE A 180 -12.67 -9.43 -12.72
C ILE A 180 -13.70 -10.41 -13.28
N ASP A 181 -13.41 -11.70 -13.26
CA ASP A 181 -14.36 -12.77 -13.62
C ASP A 181 -15.32 -13.05 -12.48
N LEU A 182 -16.57 -12.63 -12.65
CA LEU A 182 -17.64 -12.82 -11.68
C LEU A 182 -18.08 -14.28 -11.55
N ASN A 183 -17.63 -15.18 -12.44
CA ASN A 183 -17.85 -16.62 -12.32
C ASN A 183 -16.78 -17.34 -11.48
N THR A 184 -15.77 -16.60 -10.98
CA THR A 184 -14.81 -17.15 -10.02
C THR A 184 -15.57 -17.70 -8.81
N PRO A 185 -15.25 -18.91 -8.31
CA PRO A 185 -16.05 -19.55 -7.25
C PRO A 185 -16.29 -18.70 -6.00
N SER A 186 -15.36 -17.79 -5.66
CA SER A 186 -15.49 -16.86 -4.53
C SER A 186 -16.44 -15.69 -4.76
N LEU A 187 -16.86 -15.44 -6.01
CA LEU A 187 -17.70 -14.31 -6.42
C LEU A 187 -19.08 -14.71 -6.95
N VAL A 188 -19.29 -16.00 -7.24
CA VAL A 188 -20.58 -16.50 -7.75
C VAL A 188 -21.69 -16.19 -6.74
N GLY A 189 -22.75 -15.53 -7.22
CA GLY A 189 -23.92 -15.18 -6.40
C GLY A 189 -23.80 -13.88 -5.61
N CYS A 190 -22.65 -13.19 -5.68
CA CYS A 190 -22.53 -11.84 -5.15
C CYS A 190 -23.37 -10.83 -5.96
N ASP A 191 -23.91 -9.85 -5.26
CA ASP A 191 -24.56 -8.68 -5.83
C ASP A 191 -23.65 -7.44 -5.69
N GLU A 192 -24.11 -6.29 -6.20
CA GLU A 192 -23.35 -5.03 -6.11
C GLU A 192 -22.97 -4.64 -4.68
N SER A 193 -23.79 -5.02 -3.69
CA SER A 193 -23.58 -4.67 -2.29
C SER A 193 -22.49 -5.51 -1.60
N SER A 194 -22.23 -6.71 -2.11
CA SER A 194 -21.32 -7.70 -1.52
C SER A 194 -20.08 -7.99 -2.37
N LEU A 195 -20.10 -7.63 -3.66
CA LEU A 195 -19.06 -7.96 -4.63
C LEU A 195 -17.67 -7.46 -4.22
N LEU A 196 -17.57 -6.20 -3.78
CA LEU A 196 -16.28 -5.61 -3.42
C LEU A 196 -15.66 -6.30 -2.19
N ASP A 197 -16.47 -6.56 -1.17
CA ASP A 197 -16.03 -7.29 0.02
C ASP A 197 -15.64 -8.73 -0.32
N ALA A 198 -16.44 -9.42 -1.15
CA ALA A 198 -16.13 -10.77 -1.62
C ALA A 198 -14.81 -10.82 -2.40
N TRP A 199 -14.54 -9.84 -3.27
CA TRP A 199 -13.30 -9.79 -4.03
C TRP A 199 -12.08 -9.51 -3.14
N VAL A 200 -12.13 -8.47 -2.31
CA VAL A 200 -11.00 -8.09 -1.44
C VAL A 200 -10.70 -9.20 -0.41
N PHE A 201 -11.72 -9.73 0.27
CA PHE A 201 -11.54 -10.69 1.37
C PHE A 201 -11.60 -12.16 0.95
N GLY A 202 -12.16 -12.48 -0.22
CA GLY A 202 -12.43 -13.85 -0.66
C GLY A 202 -11.72 -14.30 -1.93
N SER A 203 -11.16 -13.39 -2.74
CA SER A 203 -10.52 -13.73 -4.02
C SER A 203 -9.02 -13.45 -4.06
N GLY A 204 -8.34 -13.97 -5.08
CA GLY A 204 -6.93 -13.72 -5.37
C GLY A 204 -6.73 -13.28 -6.83
N ASN A 205 -5.51 -13.48 -7.33
CA ASN A 205 -5.15 -13.17 -8.72
C ASN A 205 -5.96 -14.00 -9.75
N ASP A 206 -6.49 -15.16 -9.34
CA ASP A 206 -7.32 -16.04 -10.15
C ASP A 206 -8.60 -15.37 -10.65
N ALA A 207 -9.10 -14.36 -9.93
CA ALA A 207 -10.27 -13.61 -10.33
C ALA A 207 -9.97 -12.57 -11.42
N VAL A 208 -8.70 -12.22 -11.69
CA VAL A 208 -8.33 -11.21 -12.69
C VAL A 208 -8.15 -11.87 -14.06
N VAL A 209 -8.92 -11.45 -15.06
CA VAL A 209 -8.90 -12.01 -16.43
C VAL A 209 -8.33 -11.06 -17.49
N ALA A 210 -8.22 -9.77 -17.19
CA ALA A 210 -7.51 -8.83 -18.05
C ALA A 210 -7.06 -7.61 -17.26
N THR A 211 -6.04 -6.93 -17.78
CA THR A 211 -5.62 -5.61 -17.32
C THR A 211 -5.55 -4.65 -18.50
N CYS A 212 -5.79 -3.37 -18.22
CA CYS A 212 -5.57 -2.27 -19.14
C CYS A 212 -4.56 -1.34 -18.50
N VAL A 213 -3.50 -0.96 -19.21
CA VAL A 213 -2.50 0.01 -18.74
C VAL A 213 -2.34 1.08 -19.80
N ALA A 214 -2.63 2.34 -19.44
CA ALA A 214 -2.66 3.49 -20.33
C ALA A 214 -3.49 3.21 -21.61
N GLY A 215 -4.66 2.57 -21.45
CA GLY A 215 -5.54 2.21 -22.57
C GLY A 215 -5.11 0.98 -23.39
N ARG A 216 -4.01 0.31 -23.02
CA ARG A 216 -3.53 -0.90 -23.71
C ARG A 216 -3.92 -2.15 -22.93
N TRP A 217 -4.69 -3.00 -23.58
CA TRP A 217 -5.22 -4.24 -23.00
C TRP A 217 -4.22 -5.40 -23.05
N ARG A 218 -4.22 -6.19 -21.98
CA ARG A 218 -3.55 -7.48 -21.87
C ARG A 218 -4.47 -8.46 -21.15
N GLU A 219 -4.82 -9.56 -21.82
CA GLU A 219 -5.50 -10.68 -21.18
C GLU A 219 -4.54 -11.42 -20.25
N SER A 220 -4.97 -11.77 -19.03
CA SER A 220 -4.26 -12.73 -18.20
C SER A 220 -4.60 -14.11 -18.74
N ARG A 221 -3.75 -14.62 -19.63
CA ARG A 221 -3.96 -15.88 -20.35
C ARG A 221 -4.35 -17.03 -19.42
N ASP A 222 -5.52 -17.61 -19.69
CA ASP A 222 -5.87 -19.01 -19.46
C ASP A 222 -5.13 -19.89 -20.49
N GLU A 223 -3.82 -20.12 -20.34
CA GLU A 223 -3.14 -21.18 -21.11
C GLU A 223 -3.28 -22.57 -20.46
N ASP A 224 -3.78 -22.66 -19.22
CA ASP A 224 -3.85 -23.92 -18.46
C ASP A 224 -5.21 -24.27 -17.83
N ARG A 225 -6.29 -23.50 -18.07
CA ARG A 225 -7.64 -24.00 -17.74
C ARG A 225 -8.03 -25.01 -18.82
N PRO A 226 -8.16 -26.31 -18.53
CA PRO A 226 -8.85 -27.20 -19.46
C PRO A 226 -10.21 -26.57 -19.71
N ARG A 227 -10.51 -26.26 -20.97
CA ARG A 227 -11.87 -25.93 -21.38
C ARG A 227 -12.72 -27.09 -20.85
N GLY A 228 -13.48 -26.82 -19.79
CA GLY A 228 -14.46 -27.76 -19.31
C GLY A 228 -15.39 -28.02 -20.48
N ASP A 229 -15.21 -29.17 -21.10
CA ASP A 229 -16.12 -29.71 -22.07
C ASP A 229 -17.45 -29.87 -21.33
N THR A 230 -18.33 -28.88 -21.44
CA THR A 230 -19.75 -29.06 -21.13
C THR A 230 -20.38 -29.84 -22.28
N GLY A 231 -19.84 -31.03 -22.51
CA GLY A 231 -20.44 -32.07 -23.30
C GLY A 231 -21.46 -32.80 -22.43
N ARG A 232 -22.74 -32.51 -22.71
CA ARG A 232 -23.99 -33.14 -22.28
C ARG A 232 -24.76 -32.47 -21.15
#